data_AF-A0A960WUQ5-F1
#
_entry.id   AF-A0A960WUQ5-F1
#
_cell.length_a   1.000
_cell.length_b   1.000
_cell.length_c   1.000
_cell.angle_alpha   90.00
_cell.angle_beta   90.00
_cell.angle_gamma   90.00
#
_symmetry.space_group_name_H-M   'P 1'
#
loop_
_entity.id
_entity.type
_entity.pdbx_description
1 polymer ?
#
loop_
_entity_poly.entity_id
_entity_poly.type
_entity_poly.pdbx_seq_one_letter_code
_entity_poly.pdbx_strand_id
1 'polypeptide(L)'
;MSSLDSPLSPGQLQLAGQLANGLNRDQALWLSGYFSGIAREGSATAAPAAKRKLTVLYGSESGNAEKLAGTMAKAAEKEGFKASISSMRDAKPAALAKAENLLVVVSTWGEGDPPDAAVAYYEAFMSDAMPKLAGVKFSVCGLGDTSYEHFCKMGKDFDARLAALGAERVHDRADCDVDFQATFDAWLKGTLAAFPGAVAAPDPVAPAVAGSSSSASSHGHGEYTKENPYTSELLEKILLNGTGSSKEVYHLELSLEGSGLVYEPGDALGILPVNRASMVDEVLAATGLSANAKLGDKTLVEALLHDFDITTLQPAIVDKYNAVAQNAALQQLLDEAGRPTLKAWVDGRQLIDLLEEYPCKTWTPESFTGALRKLAPRLYSIASSLRKHEDQVHLTVAAVRYHTHGRDRTGVCSCYLADEVNAGDPLKVYFHHNNNFRLPADDNIPVIMIGPGTGIAPFRAFVEERAARSAKGKNWLFFGDQHFSYDFLYQLEWLDYLESGLLTELSLAFSRDQKEKIYVQHRILERGEEIYRWMEEGAHLYVCGDASRMAKDVQQALMDVIAVHGGKSPEEAKAYLEAMRKSKRYQRDVY
;
A
#
# COMPACT_ATOMS: atom_id res chain seq x y z
N MET A 1 54.16 31.90 -34.19
CA MET A 1 53.72 30.49 -34.23
C MET A 1 54.38 29.82 -35.43
N SER A 2 55.24 28.84 -35.19
CA SER A 2 55.86 28.00 -36.21
C SER A 2 54.79 27.20 -36.97
N SER A 3 54.93 27.10 -38.29
CA SER A 3 53.95 26.62 -39.26
C SER A 3 53.68 25.11 -39.24
N LEU A 4 53.85 24.43 -38.10
CA LEU A 4 53.88 22.96 -38.06
C LEU A 4 52.65 22.27 -37.45
N ASP A 5 51.65 23.00 -36.94
CA ASP A 5 50.41 22.40 -36.39
C ASP A 5 49.12 23.19 -36.73
N SER A 6 49.09 23.92 -37.86
CA SER A 6 47.86 24.63 -38.24
C SER A 6 46.93 23.74 -39.07
N PRO A 7 45.63 23.66 -38.75
CA PRO A 7 44.64 22.96 -39.57
C PRO A 7 44.33 23.68 -40.90
N LEU A 8 44.93 24.85 -41.15
CA LEU A 8 44.74 25.65 -42.35
C LEU A 8 45.73 25.24 -43.44
N SER A 9 45.26 25.18 -44.69
CA SER A 9 46.15 24.96 -45.85
C SER A 9 47.19 26.08 -46.00
N PRO A 10 48.34 25.84 -46.67
CA PRO A 10 49.37 26.84 -46.85
C PRO A 10 48.87 28.18 -47.45
N GLY A 11 47.94 28.12 -48.41
CA GLY A 11 47.32 29.32 -48.99
C GLY A 11 46.41 30.08 -48.00
N GLN A 12 45.67 29.35 -47.15
CA GLN A 12 44.84 29.96 -46.11
C GLN A 12 45.68 30.57 -44.99
N LEU A 13 46.80 29.94 -44.62
CA LEU A 13 47.78 30.50 -43.68
C LEU A 13 48.38 31.80 -44.20
N GLN A 14 48.70 31.86 -45.49
CA GLN A 14 49.24 33.07 -46.11
C GLN A 14 48.22 34.22 -46.07
N LEU A 15 46.95 33.94 -46.42
CA LEU A 15 45.88 34.94 -46.34
C LEU A 15 45.60 35.39 -44.90
N ALA A 16 45.57 34.46 -43.95
CA ALA A 16 45.39 34.77 -42.53
C ALA A 16 46.55 35.62 -42.00
N GLY A 17 47.80 35.32 -42.40
CA GLY A 17 48.97 36.12 -42.05
C GLY A 17 48.97 37.52 -42.67
N GLN A 18 48.54 37.64 -43.93
CA GLN A 18 48.38 38.94 -44.59
C GLN A 18 47.30 39.79 -43.91
N LEU A 19 46.17 39.18 -43.56
CA LEU A 19 45.11 39.86 -42.82
C LEU A 19 45.62 40.31 -41.44
N ALA A 20 46.34 39.44 -40.72
CA ALA A 20 46.84 39.72 -39.38
C ALA A 20 47.82 40.90 -39.32
N ASN A 21 48.64 41.13 -40.36
CA ASN A 21 49.67 42.18 -40.38
C ASN A 21 49.14 43.62 -40.39
N GLY A 22 47.83 43.83 -40.50
CA GLY A 22 47.21 45.17 -40.46
C GLY A 22 46.19 45.38 -39.34
N LEU A 23 45.96 44.38 -38.48
CA LEU A 23 44.92 44.45 -37.45
C LEU A 23 45.44 45.06 -36.16
N ASN A 24 44.64 45.96 -35.59
CA ASN A 24 44.79 46.32 -34.18
C ASN A 24 44.10 45.28 -33.27
N ARG A 25 44.31 45.40 -31.96
CA ARG A 25 43.83 44.44 -30.95
C ARG A 25 42.30 44.24 -31.01
N ASP A 26 41.54 45.31 -31.18
CA ASP A 26 40.08 45.24 -31.17
C ASP A 26 39.54 44.57 -32.44
N GLN A 27 40.19 44.83 -33.58
CA GLN A 27 39.84 44.18 -34.85
C GLN A 27 40.18 42.67 -34.84
N ALA A 28 41.30 42.28 -34.22
CA ALA A 28 41.64 40.88 -34.04
C ALA A 28 40.66 40.14 -33.12
N LEU A 29 40.25 40.78 -32.02
CA LEU A 29 39.22 40.24 -31.11
C LEU A 29 37.85 40.11 -31.79
N TRP A 30 37.45 41.11 -32.58
CA TRP A 30 36.20 41.07 -33.34
C TRP A 30 36.19 39.93 -34.37
N LEU A 31 37.28 39.75 -35.13
CA LEU A 31 37.40 38.66 -36.10
C LEU A 31 37.37 37.28 -35.44
N SER A 32 37.95 37.13 -34.25
CA SER A 32 37.85 35.89 -33.47
C SER A 32 36.39 35.56 -33.11
N GLY A 33 35.59 36.56 -32.75
CA GLY A 33 34.17 36.42 -32.50
C GLY A 33 33.37 36.10 -33.78
N TYR A 34 33.70 36.76 -34.88
CA TYR A 34 33.06 36.54 -36.19
C TYR A 34 33.24 35.10 -36.70
N PHE A 35 34.47 34.56 -36.68
CA PHE A 35 34.72 33.17 -37.08
C PHE A 35 34.11 32.15 -36.10
N SER A 36 34.04 32.49 -34.80
CA SER A 36 33.29 31.67 -33.83
C SER A 36 31.79 31.65 -34.10
N GLY A 37 31.24 32.75 -34.64
CA GLY A 37 29.85 32.85 -35.11
C GLY A 37 29.59 31.96 -36.32
N ILE A 38 30.45 32.00 -37.34
CA ILE A 38 30.34 31.14 -38.53
C ILE A 38 30.44 29.66 -38.17
N ALA A 39 31.35 29.30 -37.25
CA ALA A 39 31.46 27.92 -36.76
C ALA A 39 30.19 27.44 -36.04
N ARG A 40 29.39 28.36 -35.49
CA ARG A 40 28.08 28.08 -34.87
C ARG A 40 26.93 28.04 -35.88
N GLU A 41 26.98 28.81 -36.97
CA GLU A 41 25.97 28.77 -38.04
C GLU A 41 25.98 27.44 -38.82
N GLY A 42 27.11 26.73 -38.85
CA GLY A 42 27.21 25.36 -39.39
C GLY A 42 26.64 24.26 -38.47
N SER A 43 26.20 24.60 -37.26
CA SER A 43 25.57 23.68 -36.30
C SER A 43 24.17 24.18 -35.93
N ALA A 44 23.25 24.11 -36.90
CA ALA A 44 21.84 24.20 -36.61
C ALA A 44 21.38 22.94 -35.85
N THR A 45 21.60 22.91 -34.54
CA THR A 45 20.86 22.00 -33.66
C THR A 45 19.38 22.35 -33.76
N ALA A 46 18.57 21.40 -34.22
CA ALA A 46 17.12 21.49 -34.22
C ALA A 46 16.63 21.97 -32.84
N ALA A 47 15.67 22.89 -32.82
CA ALA A 47 14.98 23.29 -31.60
C ALA A 47 14.51 22.03 -30.84
N PRO A 48 14.69 21.94 -29.51
CA PRO A 48 14.26 20.76 -28.77
C PRO A 48 12.77 20.55 -29.00
N ALA A 49 12.40 19.37 -29.51
CA ALA A 49 11.01 19.00 -29.73
C ALA A 49 10.24 19.16 -28.41
N ALA A 50 9.03 19.74 -28.47
CA ALA A 50 8.20 19.90 -27.30
C ALA A 50 7.92 18.53 -26.66
N LYS A 51 8.29 18.38 -25.38
CA LYS A 51 8.08 17.13 -24.63
C LYS A 51 6.59 16.77 -24.62
N ARG A 52 6.29 15.51 -24.95
CA ARG A 52 4.93 14.96 -25.00
C ARG A 52 4.32 14.93 -23.60
N LYS A 53 3.07 15.32 -23.44
CA LYS A 53 2.42 15.35 -22.12
C LYS A 53 1.97 13.95 -21.71
N LEU A 54 2.25 13.57 -20.47
CA LEU A 54 1.78 12.32 -19.86
C LEU A 54 1.21 12.60 -18.48
N THR A 55 -0.02 12.19 -18.25
CA THR A 55 -0.66 12.29 -16.93
C THR A 55 -0.57 10.94 -16.24
N VAL A 56 -0.10 10.91 -15.00
CA VAL A 56 -0.16 9.75 -14.11
C VAL A 56 -1.28 10.00 -13.10
N LEU A 57 -2.38 9.28 -13.21
CA LEU A 57 -3.50 9.32 -12.27
C LEU A 57 -3.33 8.18 -11.25
N TYR A 58 -3.46 8.49 -9.95
CA TYR A 58 -3.38 7.46 -8.92
C TYR A 58 -4.52 7.48 -7.91
N GLY A 59 -4.91 6.29 -7.47
CA GLY A 59 -5.78 6.07 -6.32
C GLY A 59 -5.09 5.13 -5.34
N SER A 60 -4.82 5.60 -4.12
CA SER A 60 -4.08 4.86 -3.10
C SER A 60 -4.72 5.03 -1.73
N GLU A 61 -4.76 3.96 -0.95
CA GLU A 61 -5.11 4.01 0.47
C GLU A 61 -3.82 4.05 1.31
N SER A 62 -2.99 3.02 1.14
CA SER A 62 -1.74 2.79 1.87
C SER A 62 -0.51 3.51 1.26
N GLY A 63 -0.72 4.42 0.31
CA GLY A 63 0.39 5.12 -0.37
C GLY A 63 1.22 4.30 -1.38
N ASN A 64 1.02 2.98 -1.55
CA ASN A 64 1.75 2.19 -2.56
C ASN A 64 1.55 2.72 -3.99
N ALA A 65 0.30 2.96 -4.41
CA ALA A 65 0.02 3.49 -5.74
C ALA A 65 0.57 4.92 -5.92
N GLU A 66 0.62 5.72 -4.85
CA GLU A 66 1.23 7.06 -4.86
C GLU A 66 2.75 6.99 -5.10
N LYS A 67 3.46 6.11 -4.39
CA LYS A 67 4.90 5.86 -4.61
C LYS A 67 5.18 5.38 -6.03
N LEU A 68 4.37 4.45 -6.53
CA LEU A 68 4.48 3.97 -7.91
C LEU A 68 4.21 5.09 -8.92
N ALA A 69 3.23 5.96 -8.68
CA ALA A 69 2.97 7.12 -9.54
C ALA A 69 4.19 8.05 -9.67
N GLY A 70 4.91 8.27 -8.56
CA GLY A 70 6.20 8.97 -8.56
C GLY A 70 7.27 8.26 -9.40
N THR A 71 7.34 6.94 -9.32
CA THR A 71 8.26 6.11 -10.11
C THR A 71 7.93 6.17 -11.60
N MET A 72 6.64 6.09 -11.95
CA MET A 72 6.13 6.19 -13.33
C MET A 72 6.47 7.54 -13.94
N ALA A 73 6.28 8.64 -13.19
CA ALA A 73 6.61 9.97 -13.67
C ALA A 73 8.11 10.13 -13.97
N LYS A 74 8.97 9.68 -13.03
CA LYS A 74 10.44 9.71 -13.22
C LYS A 74 10.88 8.86 -14.41
N ALA A 75 10.27 7.68 -14.61
CA ALA A 75 10.57 6.82 -15.76
C ALA A 75 10.11 7.47 -17.08
N ALA A 76 8.90 8.03 -17.12
CA ALA A 76 8.38 8.73 -18.29
C ALA A 76 9.23 9.96 -18.67
N GLU A 77 9.74 10.72 -17.68
CA GLU A 77 10.61 11.86 -17.95
C GLU A 77 11.92 11.47 -18.63
N LYS A 78 12.47 10.29 -18.30
CA LYS A 78 13.65 9.73 -18.98
C LYS A 78 13.37 9.37 -20.44
N GLU A 79 12.15 8.94 -20.73
CA GLU A 79 11.66 8.62 -22.09
C GLU A 79 11.17 9.85 -22.88
N GLY A 80 11.45 11.07 -22.39
CA GLY A 80 11.15 12.31 -23.11
C GLY A 80 9.75 12.88 -22.90
N PHE A 81 8.97 12.34 -21.97
CA PHE A 81 7.67 12.90 -21.59
C PHE A 81 7.82 14.09 -20.63
N LYS A 82 6.82 14.98 -20.64
CA LYS A 82 6.53 15.92 -19.56
C LYS A 82 5.43 15.30 -18.70
N ALA A 83 5.85 14.62 -17.63
CA ALA A 83 4.93 13.92 -16.75
C ALA A 83 4.26 14.87 -15.73
N SER A 84 3.00 14.62 -15.40
CA SER A 84 2.30 15.26 -14.28
C SER A 84 1.53 14.22 -13.48
N ILE A 85 1.64 14.26 -12.16
CA ILE A 85 0.97 13.33 -11.25
C ILE A 85 -0.32 13.99 -10.74
N SER A 86 -1.42 13.24 -10.75
CA SER A 86 -2.73 13.67 -10.26
C SER A 86 -3.31 12.63 -9.30
N SER A 87 -3.67 13.06 -8.09
CA SER A 87 -4.42 12.23 -7.14
C SER A 87 -5.89 12.17 -7.52
N MET A 88 -6.51 11.00 -7.47
CA MET A 88 -7.97 10.85 -7.60
C MET A 88 -8.75 11.62 -6.53
N ARG A 89 -8.13 11.97 -5.38
CA ARG A 89 -8.74 12.81 -4.35
C ARG A 89 -9.10 14.21 -4.86
N ASP A 90 -8.17 14.82 -5.59
CA ASP A 90 -8.22 16.24 -5.96
C ASP A 90 -8.60 16.44 -7.44
N ALA A 91 -8.37 15.41 -8.27
CA ALA A 91 -8.63 15.47 -9.69
C ALA A 91 -10.15 15.42 -9.99
N LYS A 92 -10.54 16.03 -11.11
CA LYS A 92 -11.89 15.92 -11.66
C LYS A 92 -11.87 14.98 -12.87
N PRO A 93 -12.72 13.93 -12.93
CA PRO A 93 -12.73 12.98 -14.03
C PRO A 93 -12.84 13.62 -15.42
N ALA A 94 -13.67 14.67 -15.58
CA ALA A 94 -13.84 15.39 -16.84
C ALA A 94 -12.54 16.02 -17.38
N ALA A 95 -11.52 16.25 -16.53
CA ALA A 95 -10.23 16.77 -16.98
C ALA A 95 -9.45 15.76 -17.84
N LEU A 96 -9.75 14.46 -17.75
CA LEU A 96 -9.10 13.42 -18.56
C LEU A 96 -9.35 13.60 -20.05
N ALA A 97 -10.45 14.25 -20.46
CA ALA A 97 -10.72 14.55 -21.87
C ALA A 97 -9.67 15.47 -22.52
N LYS A 98 -8.82 16.13 -21.71
CA LYS A 98 -7.70 16.95 -22.17
C LYS A 98 -6.36 16.23 -22.15
N ALA A 99 -6.32 14.97 -21.68
CA ALA A 99 -5.10 14.19 -21.64
C ALA A 99 -4.75 13.67 -23.04
N GLU A 100 -3.45 13.60 -23.35
CA GLU A 100 -2.97 12.94 -24.57
C GLU A 100 -2.54 11.50 -24.27
N ASN A 101 -1.70 11.35 -23.25
CA ASN A 101 -1.20 10.06 -22.75
C ASN A 101 -1.55 9.96 -21.25
N LEU A 102 -2.14 8.85 -20.84
CA LEU A 102 -2.63 8.61 -19.50
C LEU A 102 -2.08 7.28 -18.97
N LEU A 103 -1.47 7.32 -17.80
CA LEU A 103 -1.23 6.13 -17.00
C LEU A 103 -2.13 6.17 -15.78
N VAL A 104 -2.74 5.04 -15.43
CA VAL A 104 -3.53 4.91 -14.20
C VAL A 104 -2.88 3.84 -13.32
N VAL A 105 -2.66 4.16 -12.04
CA VAL A 105 -2.27 3.17 -11.02
C VAL A 105 -3.25 3.24 -9.86
N VAL A 106 -3.94 2.15 -9.56
CA VAL A 106 -5.03 2.17 -8.56
C VAL A 106 -5.06 0.89 -7.74
N SER A 107 -5.10 1.02 -6.41
CA SER A 107 -5.30 -0.11 -5.51
C SER A 107 -6.77 -0.48 -5.36
N THR A 108 -7.08 -1.75 -5.14
CA THR A 108 -8.42 -2.24 -4.78
C THR A 108 -8.45 -2.57 -3.29
N TRP A 109 -9.51 -2.17 -2.58
CA TRP A 109 -9.65 -2.35 -1.13
C TRP A 109 -10.96 -3.05 -0.78
N GLY A 110 -11.01 -3.67 0.41
CA GLY A 110 -12.19 -4.36 0.91
C GLY A 110 -12.73 -5.39 -0.07
N GLU A 111 -14.03 -5.32 -0.36
CA GLU A 111 -14.74 -6.22 -1.27
C GLU A 111 -14.75 -5.69 -2.71
N GLY A 112 -13.59 -5.26 -3.20
CA GLY A 112 -13.49 -4.73 -4.55
C GLY A 112 -13.88 -3.26 -4.67
N ASP A 113 -13.71 -2.50 -3.61
CA ASP A 113 -13.99 -1.07 -3.55
C ASP A 113 -12.75 -0.24 -3.96
N PRO A 114 -12.96 1.01 -4.43
CA PRO A 114 -11.86 1.96 -4.59
C PRO A 114 -11.24 2.33 -3.23
N PRO A 115 -9.99 2.83 -3.21
CA PRO A 115 -9.45 3.51 -2.06
C PRO A 115 -10.39 4.63 -1.63
N ASP A 116 -10.49 4.91 -0.34
CA ASP A 116 -11.40 5.90 0.24
C ASP A 116 -11.23 7.25 -0.44
N ALA A 117 -9.97 7.65 -0.64
CA ALA A 117 -9.61 8.90 -1.31
C ALA A 117 -10.07 8.97 -2.78
N ALA A 118 -10.39 7.84 -3.40
CA ALA A 118 -10.77 7.72 -4.80
C ALA A 118 -12.27 7.41 -5.01
N VAL A 119 -13.06 7.13 -3.97
CA VAL A 119 -14.49 6.74 -4.09
C VAL A 119 -15.28 7.76 -4.92
N ALA A 120 -15.22 9.04 -4.55
CA ALA A 120 -15.96 10.09 -5.26
C ALA A 120 -15.50 10.26 -6.72
N TYR A 121 -14.21 10.07 -6.99
CA TYR A 121 -13.67 10.10 -8.35
C TYR A 121 -14.20 8.92 -9.16
N TYR A 122 -14.16 7.71 -8.58
CA TYR A 122 -14.62 6.48 -9.18
C TYR A 122 -16.12 6.55 -9.51
N GLU A 123 -16.97 6.97 -8.57
CA GLU A 123 -18.41 7.14 -8.82
C GLU A 123 -18.67 8.10 -9.99
N ALA A 124 -18.02 9.27 -10.00
CA ALA A 124 -18.16 10.24 -11.07
C ALA A 124 -17.61 9.72 -12.42
N PHE A 125 -16.49 9.00 -12.40
CA PHE A 125 -15.86 8.40 -13.59
C PHE A 125 -16.68 7.24 -14.18
N MET A 126 -17.38 6.49 -13.34
CA MET A 126 -18.28 5.40 -13.77
C MET A 126 -19.65 5.92 -14.21
N SER A 127 -20.02 7.15 -13.87
CA SER A 127 -21.29 7.76 -14.27
C SER A 127 -21.40 8.04 -15.78
N ASP A 128 -22.63 8.08 -16.29
CA ASP A 128 -22.94 8.40 -17.69
C ASP A 128 -22.70 9.87 -18.05
N ALA A 129 -22.45 10.73 -17.05
CA ALA A 129 -22.09 12.13 -17.27
C ALA A 129 -20.66 12.31 -17.81
N MET A 130 -19.86 11.24 -17.91
CA MET A 130 -18.50 11.31 -18.39
C MET A 130 -18.40 11.64 -19.88
N PRO A 131 -17.55 12.62 -20.26
CA PRO A 131 -17.28 12.89 -21.67
C PRO A 131 -16.57 11.72 -22.33
N LYS A 132 -16.74 11.59 -23.64
CA LYS A 132 -15.92 10.68 -24.45
C LYS A 132 -14.44 11.08 -24.38
N LEU A 133 -13.57 10.08 -24.35
CA LEU A 133 -12.12 10.22 -24.22
C LEU A 133 -11.40 9.88 -25.53
N ALA A 134 -12.04 10.19 -26.67
CA ALA A 134 -11.46 9.95 -27.98
C ALA A 134 -10.12 10.67 -28.12
N GLY A 135 -9.08 9.94 -28.53
CA GLY A 135 -7.72 10.46 -28.69
C GLY A 135 -6.84 10.37 -27.44
N VAL A 136 -7.40 9.99 -26.28
CA VAL A 136 -6.61 9.65 -25.10
C VAL A 136 -5.99 8.27 -25.29
N LYS A 137 -4.67 8.17 -25.12
CA LYS A 137 -3.95 6.89 -25.10
C LYS A 137 -3.66 6.47 -23.68
N PHE A 138 -3.90 5.21 -23.32
CA PHE A 138 -3.78 4.78 -21.92
C PHE A 138 -3.24 3.38 -21.70
N SER A 139 -2.77 3.14 -20.48
CA SER A 139 -2.65 1.81 -19.88
C SER A 139 -2.88 1.92 -18.37
N VAL A 140 -3.28 0.80 -17.74
CA VAL A 140 -3.67 0.73 -16.33
C VAL A 140 -2.84 -0.32 -15.60
N CYS A 141 -2.41 0.02 -14.38
CA CYS A 141 -1.83 -0.90 -13.42
C CYS A 141 -2.76 -0.99 -12.20
N GLY A 142 -3.44 -2.12 -12.04
CA GLY A 142 -4.19 -2.44 -10.83
C GLY A 142 -3.24 -2.98 -9.76
N LEU A 143 -3.40 -2.51 -8.52
CA LEU A 143 -2.82 -3.17 -7.34
C LEU A 143 -3.96 -3.87 -6.59
N GLY A 144 -3.72 -5.12 -6.20
CA GLY A 144 -4.66 -5.90 -5.42
C GLY A 144 -3.94 -7.00 -4.68
N ASP A 145 -4.72 -7.85 -4.04
CA ASP A 145 -4.23 -9.07 -3.42
C ASP A 145 -5.05 -10.22 -3.98
N THR A 146 -4.38 -11.22 -4.52
CA THR A 146 -5.09 -12.39 -5.05
C THR A 146 -5.97 -13.02 -3.99
N SER A 147 -5.61 -12.90 -2.69
CA SER A 147 -6.33 -13.43 -1.51
C SER A 147 -7.78 -12.94 -1.38
N TYR A 148 -8.17 -11.91 -2.14
CA TYR A 148 -9.51 -11.35 -2.15
C TYR A 148 -10.28 -11.76 -3.41
N GLU A 149 -11.60 -11.92 -3.29
CA GLU A 149 -12.47 -12.27 -4.41
C GLU A 149 -12.33 -11.32 -5.59
N HIS A 150 -12.28 -10.02 -5.30
CA HIS A 150 -12.27 -8.95 -6.28
C HIS A 150 -10.85 -8.47 -6.63
N PHE A 151 -9.95 -9.42 -6.91
CA PHE A 151 -8.55 -9.13 -7.26
C PHE A 151 -8.43 -8.07 -8.39
N CYS A 152 -7.72 -6.98 -8.11
CA CYS A 152 -7.47 -5.86 -9.03
C CYS A 152 -8.75 -5.26 -9.67
N LYS A 153 -9.91 -5.37 -9.02
CA LYS A 153 -11.19 -4.90 -9.57
C LYS A 153 -11.14 -3.43 -10.01
N MET A 154 -10.51 -2.54 -9.25
CA MET A 154 -10.37 -1.14 -9.66
C MET A 154 -9.57 -0.97 -10.95
N GLY A 155 -8.44 -1.66 -11.08
CA GLY A 155 -7.65 -1.64 -12.32
C GLY A 155 -8.47 -2.14 -13.52
N LYS A 156 -9.24 -3.21 -13.33
CA LYS A 156 -10.13 -3.79 -14.35
C LYS A 156 -11.24 -2.83 -14.75
N ASP A 157 -11.90 -2.21 -13.77
CA ASP A 157 -12.99 -1.25 -14.00
C ASP A 157 -12.50 -0.01 -14.76
N PHE A 158 -11.36 0.56 -14.35
CA PHE A 158 -10.75 1.70 -15.03
C PHE A 158 -10.35 1.36 -16.46
N ASP A 159 -9.69 0.22 -16.69
CA ASP A 159 -9.29 -0.22 -18.03
C ASP A 159 -10.51 -0.41 -18.95
N ALA A 160 -11.55 -1.09 -18.46
CA ALA A 160 -12.76 -1.34 -19.23
C ALA A 160 -13.53 -0.03 -19.53
N ARG A 161 -13.66 0.86 -18.54
CA ARG A 161 -14.40 2.13 -18.69
C ARG A 161 -13.65 3.11 -19.59
N LEU A 162 -12.32 3.21 -19.52
CA LEU A 162 -11.52 4.04 -20.42
C LEU A 162 -11.73 3.61 -21.89
N ALA A 163 -11.69 2.31 -22.16
CA ALA A 163 -11.97 1.77 -23.49
C ALA A 163 -13.42 2.07 -23.93
N ALA A 164 -14.41 1.89 -23.06
CA ALA A 164 -15.83 2.19 -23.36
C ALA A 164 -16.10 3.69 -23.62
N LEU A 165 -15.28 4.58 -23.04
CA LEU A 165 -15.31 6.02 -23.29
C LEU A 165 -14.57 6.42 -24.58
N GLY A 166 -13.92 5.49 -25.27
CA GLY A 166 -13.25 5.72 -26.56
C GLY A 166 -11.75 6.03 -26.48
N ALA A 167 -11.13 5.83 -25.32
CA ALA A 167 -9.68 5.91 -25.19
C ALA A 167 -9.00 4.67 -25.83
N GLU A 168 -7.78 4.84 -26.33
CA GLU A 168 -7.00 3.80 -26.99
C GLU A 168 -6.04 3.14 -25.99
N ARG A 169 -6.16 1.82 -25.79
CA ARG A 169 -5.21 1.06 -24.95
C ARG A 169 -3.91 0.84 -25.72
N VAL A 170 -2.80 1.37 -25.21
CA VAL A 170 -1.47 1.23 -25.86
C VAL A 170 -0.72 -0.01 -25.41
N HIS A 171 -0.99 -0.49 -24.20
CA HIS A 171 -0.39 -1.67 -23.61
C HIS A 171 -1.40 -2.32 -22.67
N ASP A 172 -1.41 -3.65 -22.61
CA ASP A 172 -2.31 -4.39 -21.75
C ASP A 172 -2.14 -3.99 -20.28
N ARG A 173 -3.26 -4.04 -19.54
CA ARG A 173 -3.23 -3.72 -18.11
C ARG A 173 -2.39 -4.74 -17.35
N ALA A 174 -1.77 -4.30 -16.27
CA ALA A 174 -1.19 -5.20 -15.28
C ALA A 174 -2.11 -5.35 -14.07
N ASP A 175 -2.35 -6.58 -13.63
CA ASP A 175 -3.01 -6.90 -12.37
C ASP A 175 -1.93 -7.36 -11.38
N CYS A 176 -1.48 -6.47 -10.49
CA CYS A 176 -0.40 -6.75 -9.57
C CYS A 176 -0.90 -7.30 -8.23
N ASP A 177 -0.27 -8.37 -7.74
CA ASP A 177 -0.50 -8.95 -6.40
C ASP A 177 0.33 -8.23 -5.32
N VAL A 178 0.30 -8.69 -4.06
CA VAL A 178 1.03 -8.08 -2.93
C VAL A 178 2.53 -7.90 -3.20
N ASP A 179 3.13 -8.82 -3.97
CA ASP A 179 4.51 -8.69 -4.46
C ASP A 179 4.55 -8.06 -5.86
N PHE A 180 4.06 -6.82 -5.96
CA PHE A 180 3.76 -6.17 -7.23
C PHE A 180 5.00 -5.77 -8.05
N GLN A 181 6.19 -5.68 -7.44
CA GLN A 181 7.33 -4.96 -8.01
C GLN A 181 7.74 -5.47 -9.40
N ALA A 182 7.95 -6.78 -9.56
CA ALA A 182 8.37 -7.36 -10.83
C ALA A 182 7.32 -7.18 -11.94
N THR A 183 6.04 -7.39 -11.61
CA THR A 183 4.92 -7.20 -12.55
C THR A 183 4.79 -5.74 -12.97
N PHE A 184 4.89 -4.82 -12.00
CA PHE A 184 4.86 -3.38 -12.25
C PHE A 184 6.01 -2.93 -13.14
N ASP A 185 7.25 -3.35 -12.85
CA ASP A 185 8.43 -2.94 -13.63
C ASP A 185 8.36 -3.42 -15.08
N ALA A 186 7.93 -4.68 -15.28
CA ALA A 186 7.71 -5.22 -16.62
C ALA A 186 6.61 -4.45 -17.38
N TRP A 187 5.50 -4.16 -16.72
CA TRP A 187 4.39 -3.38 -17.29
C TRP A 187 4.79 -1.95 -17.63
N LEU A 188 5.49 -1.25 -16.72
CA LEU A 188 5.91 0.13 -16.93
C LEU A 188 6.85 0.24 -18.12
N LYS A 189 7.82 -0.67 -18.23
CA LYS A 189 8.74 -0.76 -19.36
C LYS A 189 7.99 -0.99 -20.67
N GLY A 190 7.09 -1.97 -20.72
CA GLY A 190 6.30 -2.27 -21.92
C GLY A 190 5.40 -1.10 -22.32
N THR A 191 4.77 -0.45 -21.34
CA THR A 191 3.84 0.65 -21.57
C THR A 191 4.53 1.90 -22.11
N LEU A 192 5.67 2.30 -21.53
CA LEU A 192 6.43 3.46 -22.00
C LEU A 192 6.94 3.28 -23.43
N ALA A 193 7.36 2.06 -23.79
CA ALA A 193 7.78 1.72 -25.15
C ALA A 193 6.61 1.75 -26.16
N ALA A 194 5.38 1.45 -25.71
CA ALA A 194 4.20 1.40 -26.58
C ALA A 194 3.59 2.77 -26.89
N PHE A 195 3.90 3.82 -26.12
CA PHE A 195 3.36 5.16 -26.39
C PHE A 195 3.93 5.74 -27.70
N PRO A 196 3.08 6.19 -28.65
CA PRO A 196 3.54 6.55 -30.01
C PRO A 196 4.57 7.67 -30.08
N GLY A 197 5.77 7.39 -30.60
CA GLY A 197 6.89 8.33 -30.58
C GLY A 197 7.77 8.20 -29.33
N ALA A 198 7.77 7.02 -28.69
CA ALA A 198 8.86 6.61 -27.83
C ALA A 198 10.15 6.66 -28.64
N VAL A 199 11.16 7.36 -28.14
CA VAL A 199 12.48 7.37 -28.77
C VAL A 199 13.02 5.95 -28.60
N ALA A 200 13.29 5.25 -29.71
CA ALA A 200 13.98 3.98 -29.63
C ALA A 200 15.26 4.21 -28.82
N ALA A 201 15.43 3.46 -27.73
CA ALA A 201 16.63 3.55 -26.91
C ALA A 201 17.86 3.42 -27.82
N PRO A 202 18.85 4.33 -27.73
CA PRO A 202 20.11 4.09 -28.39
C PRO A 202 20.73 2.81 -27.81
N ASP A 203 21.30 1.97 -28.68
CA ASP A 203 21.96 0.73 -28.32
C ASP A 203 22.93 0.93 -27.14
N PRO A 204 23.03 -0.03 -26.20
CA PRO A 204 23.92 0.09 -25.07
C PRO A 204 25.37 0.08 -25.56
N VAL A 205 25.99 1.26 -25.60
CA VAL A 205 27.44 1.37 -25.66
C VAL A 205 27.98 0.90 -24.32
N ALA A 206 28.81 -0.14 -24.36
CA ALA A 206 29.45 -0.75 -23.20
C ALA A 206 30.05 0.32 -22.26
N PRO A 207 29.83 0.25 -20.94
CA PRO A 207 30.51 1.15 -20.02
C PRO A 207 31.99 0.79 -19.99
N ALA A 208 32.82 1.78 -20.31
CA ALA A 208 34.23 1.76 -19.97
C ALA A 208 34.36 1.65 -18.44
N VAL A 209 35.17 0.69 -18.01
CA VAL A 209 35.51 0.43 -16.61
C VAL A 209 36.32 1.62 -16.08
N ALA A 210 35.62 2.57 -15.44
CA ALA A 210 36.24 3.59 -14.60
C ALA A 210 35.91 3.23 -13.15
N GLY A 211 36.88 2.64 -12.46
CA GLY A 211 36.79 2.35 -11.03
C GLY A 211 36.63 3.65 -10.25
N SER A 212 35.44 3.91 -9.73
CA SER A 212 35.27 4.75 -8.57
C SER A 212 35.15 3.83 -7.35
N SER A 213 36.27 3.65 -6.66
CA SER A 213 36.27 3.20 -5.27
C SER A 213 35.48 4.20 -4.44
N SER A 214 34.22 3.91 -4.17
CA SER A 214 33.51 4.54 -3.05
C SER A 214 34.09 3.96 -1.78
N SER A 215 34.96 4.76 -1.18
CA SER A 215 35.39 4.66 0.20
C SER A 215 34.20 4.33 1.10
N ALA A 216 34.32 3.25 1.88
CA ALA A 216 33.45 2.94 2.99
C ALA A 216 33.37 4.16 3.92
N SER A 217 32.26 4.88 3.84
CA SER A 217 31.83 5.84 4.84
C SER A 217 30.98 5.10 5.86
N SER A 218 31.50 5.06 7.08
CA SER A 218 30.88 4.60 8.31
C SER A 218 29.49 5.19 8.57
N HIS A 219 28.54 4.33 8.98
CA HIS A 219 27.28 4.61 9.69
C HIS A 219 26.35 5.68 9.06
N GLY A 220 25.67 5.33 7.96
CA GLY A 220 24.45 6.00 7.52
C GLY A 220 23.36 4.95 7.26
N HIS A 221 22.32 4.92 8.09
CA HIS A 221 21.19 3.99 7.94
C HIS A 221 20.48 4.24 6.60
N GLY A 222 20.51 3.24 5.71
CA GLY A 222 19.55 3.19 4.60
C GLY A 222 18.14 2.96 5.16
N GLU A 223 17.10 3.47 4.50
CA GLU A 223 15.71 3.21 4.89
C GLU A 223 15.45 1.70 4.93
N TYR A 224 14.93 1.18 6.05
CA TYR A 224 14.49 -0.21 6.14
C TYR A 224 13.19 -0.40 5.36
N THR A 225 13.13 -1.43 4.52
CA THR A 225 11.98 -1.73 3.65
C THR A 225 11.54 -3.18 3.83
N LYS A 226 10.51 -3.61 3.11
CA LYS A 226 10.11 -5.03 3.05
C LYS A 226 11.27 -5.93 2.60
N GLU A 227 12.07 -5.47 1.65
CA GLU A 227 13.20 -6.19 1.05
C GLU A 227 14.47 -6.12 1.92
N ASN A 228 14.56 -5.09 2.77
CA ASN A 228 15.64 -4.90 3.74
C ASN A 228 15.06 -4.56 5.13
N PRO A 229 14.44 -5.55 5.81
CA PRO A 229 13.75 -5.29 7.08
C PRO A 229 14.73 -5.11 8.23
N TYR A 230 14.36 -4.28 9.18
CA TYR A 230 15.06 -4.16 10.46
C TYR A 230 14.85 -5.41 11.32
N THR A 231 15.84 -5.76 12.14
CA THR A 231 15.71 -6.85 13.12
C THR A 231 15.47 -6.23 14.48
N SER A 232 14.22 -6.28 14.92
CA SER A 232 13.77 -5.71 16.18
C SER A 232 13.58 -6.81 17.22
N GLU A 233 14.07 -6.59 18.44
CA GLU A 233 13.83 -7.50 19.57
C GLU A 233 12.42 -7.29 20.13
N LEU A 234 11.69 -8.38 20.39
CA LEU A 234 10.45 -8.30 21.15
C LEU A 234 10.80 -8.09 22.64
N LEU A 235 10.49 -6.92 23.18
CA LEU A 235 10.78 -6.56 24.57
C LEU A 235 9.75 -7.16 25.52
N GLU A 236 8.46 -7.01 25.19
CA GLU A 236 7.37 -7.44 26.06
C GLU A 236 6.20 -8.03 25.26
N LYS A 237 5.56 -9.06 25.84
CA LYS A 237 4.36 -9.72 25.31
C LYS A 237 3.36 -9.94 26.43
N ILE A 238 2.25 -9.20 26.39
CA ILE A 238 1.22 -9.23 27.44
C ILE A 238 -0.10 -9.72 26.83
N LEU A 239 -0.70 -10.75 27.41
CA LEU A 239 -2.08 -11.12 27.09
C LEU A 239 -3.03 -10.10 27.73
N LEU A 240 -3.75 -9.33 26.90
CA LEU A 240 -4.66 -8.27 27.36
C LEU A 240 -6.00 -8.79 27.84
N ASN A 241 -6.42 -9.94 27.33
CA ASN A 241 -7.69 -10.54 27.74
C ASN A 241 -7.60 -11.15 29.15
N GLY A 242 -8.67 -10.99 29.91
CA GLY A 242 -8.85 -11.65 31.20
C GLY A 242 -9.16 -13.14 31.07
N THR A 243 -8.90 -13.88 32.15
CA THR A 243 -9.23 -15.31 32.26
C THR A 243 -10.71 -15.56 31.94
N GLY A 244 -10.98 -16.44 30.96
CA GLY A 244 -12.34 -16.78 30.53
C GLY A 244 -12.78 -16.13 29.21
N SER A 245 -11.97 -15.23 28.64
CA SER A 245 -12.20 -14.76 27.27
C SER A 245 -12.13 -15.91 26.25
N SER A 246 -12.93 -15.80 25.19
CA SER A 246 -12.80 -16.65 23.99
C SER A 246 -11.81 -16.09 22.96
N LYS A 247 -11.21 -14.94 23.27
CA LYS A 247 -10.26 -14.23 22.43
C LYS A 247 -8.89 -14.24 23.10
N GLU A 248 -7.90 -14.03 22.26
CA GLU A 248 -6.52 -13.92 22.67
C GLU A 248 -5.91 -12.73 21.92
N VAL A 249 -5.77 -11.61 22.63
CA VAL A 249 -5.27 -10.34 22.12
C VAL A 249 -4.04 -9.95 22.92
N TYR A 250 -2.92 -9.74 22.23
CA TYR A 250 -1.65 -9.39 22.83
C TYR A 250 -1.31 -7.92 22.64
N HIS A 251 -0.74 -7.33 23.67
CA HIS A 251 0.13 -6.18 23.57
C HIS A 251 1.56 -6.66 23.31
N LEU A 252 2.22 -6.09 22.31
CA LEU A 252 3.60 -6.40 21.98
C LEU A 252 4.42 -5.12 21.97
N GLU A 253 5.59 -5.12 22.60
CA GLU A 253 6.54 -4.00 22.58
C GLU A 253 7.81 -4.43 21.85
N LEU A 254 8.22 -3.68 20.84
CA LEU A 254 9.35 -4.00 19.99
C LEU A 254 10.41 -2.90 20.06
N SER A 255 11.68 -3.29 20.21
CA SER A 255 12.81 -2.35 20.30
C SER A 255 13.16 -1.73 18.94
N LEU A 256 13.33 -0.42 18.92
CA LEU A 256 13.89 0.36 17.82
C LEU A 256 15.30 0.88 18.16
N GLU A 257 15.89 0.47 19.27
CA GLU A 257 17.19 0.97 19.74
C GLU A 257 18.27 0.80 18.65
N GLY A 258 19.00 1.88 18.38
CA GLY A 258 20.06 1.89 17.37
C GLY A 258 19.59 1.75 15.92
N SER A 259 18.28 1.70 15.66
CA SER A 259 17.74 1.60 14.30
C SER A 259 17.73 2.94 13.56
N GLY A 260 17.61 4.06 14.28
CA GLY A 260 17.34 5.38 13.70
C GLY A 260 15.98 5.50 13.01
N LEU A 261 15.08 4.52 13.19
CA LEU A 261 13.75 4.53 12.62
C LEU A 261 12.84 5.52 13.35
N VAL A 262 11.93 6.12 12.59
CA VAL A 262 10.96 7.09 13.10
C VAL A 262 9.60 6.74 12.53
N TYR A 263 8.55 6.89 13.34
CA TYR A 263 7.16 6.71 12.92
C TYR A 263 6.26 7.74 13.60
N GLU A 264 5.05 7.90 13.08
CA GLU A 264 4.03 8.75 13.69
C GLU A 264 2.78 7.92 14.05
N PRO A 265 2.02 8.32 15.08
CA PRO A 265 0.72 7.71 15.38
C PRO A 265 -0.18 7.66 14.14
N GLY A 266 -0.73 6.47 13.87
CA GLY A 266 -1.51 6.15 12.68
C GLY A 266 -0.72 5.46 11.56
N ASP A 267 0.61 5.33 11.71
CA ASP A 267 1.41 4.41 10.90
C ASP A 267 1.14 2.94 11.28
N ALA A 268 1.57 2.04 10.40
CA ALA A 268 1.56 0.61 10.64
C ALA A 268 2.98 0.04 10.65
N LEU A 269 3.18 -1.03 11.41
CA LEU A 269 4.39 -1.85 11.37
C LEU A 269 4.12 -3.11 10.55
N GLY A 270 4.93 -3.35 9.53
CA GLY A 270 4.94 -4.61 8.80
C GLY A 270 5.86 -5.62 9.49
N ILE A 271 5.33 -6.80 9.79
CA ILE A 271 6.10 -7.94 10.32
C ILE A 271 6.20 -8.99 9.22
N LEU A 272 7.40 -9.50 8.97
CA LEU A 272 7.59 -10.68 8.11
C LEU A 272 7.38 -11.93 8.96
N PRO A 273 6.30 -12.70 8.74
CA PRO A 273 6.03 -13.89 9.54
C PRO A 273 6.90 -15.07 9.11
N VAL A 274 6.87 -16.12 9.93
CA VAL A 274 7.38 -17.45 9.60
C VAL A 274 6.20 -18.42 9.63
N ASN A 275 6.09 -19.30 8.63
CA ASN A 275 5.12 -20.38 8.68
C ASN A 275 5.46 -21.35 9.81
N ARG A 276 4.44 -21.90 10.47
CA ARG A 276 4.63 -22.89 11.53
C ARG A 276 5.27 -24.15 10.98
N ALA A 277 6.29 -24.67 11.66
CA ALA A 277 7.01 -25.87 11.23
C ALA A 277 6.08 -27.07 10.97
N SER A 278 5.07 -27.28 11.82
CA SER A 278 4.10 -28.36 11.64
C SER A 278 3.27 -28.23 10.35
N MET A 279 2.94 -27.00 9.93
CA MET A 279 2.25 -26.78 8.65
C MET A 279 3.15 -27.09 7.46
N VAL A 280 4.44 -26.77 7.56
CA VAL A 280 5.43 -27.13 6.55
C VAL A 280 5.57 -28.65 6.47
N ASP A 281 5.62 -29.34 7.60
CA ASP A 281 5.68 -30.81 7.66
C ASP A 281 4.45 -31.46 7.00
N GLU A 282 3.25 -30.95 7.26
CA GLU A 282 2.02 -31.41 6.60
C GLU A 282 2.09 -31.27 5.08
N VAL A 283 2.57 -30.12 4.59
CA VAL A 283 2.71 -29.86 3.14
C VAL A 283 3.78 -30.76 2.51
N LEU A 284 4.92 -30.95 3.17
CA LEU A 284 5.97 -31.85 2.70
C LEU A 284 5.48 -33.30 2.67
N ALA A 285 4.72 -33.73 3.68
CA ALA A 285 4.11 -35.06 3.72
C ALA A 285 3.09 -35.26 2.59
N ALA A 286 2.22 -34.28 2.35
CA ALA A 286 1.19 -34.35 1.31
C ALA A 286 1.78 -34.33 -0.12
N THR A 287 2.87 -33.57 -0.33
CA THR A 287 3.56 -33.50 -1.64
C THR A 287 4.55 -34.64 -1.86
N GLY A 288 5.04 -35.28 -0.80
CA GLY A 288 6.10 -36.28 -0.85
C GLY A 288 7.48 -35.70 -1.18
N LEU A 289 7.64 -34.36 -1.19
CA LEU A 289 8.91 -33.70 -1.43
C LEU A 289 9.83 -33.81 -0.20
N SER A 290 11.14 -33.94 -0.44
CA SER A 290 12.11 -33.97 0.65
C SER A 290 12.33 -32.56 1.22
N ALA A 291 12.30 -32.42 2.54
CA ALA A 291 12.62 -31.18 3.25
C ALA A 291 13.98 -30.58 2.83
N ASN A 292 14.97 -31.46 2.59
CA ASN A 292 16.34 -31.09 2.23
C ASN A 292 16.56 -30.93 0.72
N ALA A 293 15.51 -31.06 -0.10
CA ALA A 293 15.61 -30.80 -1.53
C ALA A 293 16.07 -29.36 -1.76
N LYS A 294 16.91 -29.15 -2.78
CA LYS A 294 17.41 -27.82 -3.11
C LYS A 294 16.39 -27.02 -3.89
N LEU A 295 16.29 -25.73 -3.56
CA LEU A 295 15.54 -24.73 -4.30
C LEU A 295 16.40 -23.46 -4.39
N GLY A 296 17.15 -23.35 -5.49
CA GLY A 296 18.23 -22.37 -5.59
C GLY A 296 19.27 -22.58 -4.48
N ASP A 297 19.54 -21.53 -3.72
CA ASP A 297 20.53 -21.55 -2.63
C ASP A 297 19.98 -22.11 -1.29
N LYS A 298 18.66 -22.26 -1.17
CA LYS A 298 17.99 -22.73 0.06
C LYS A 298 17.58 -24.21 -0.04
N THR A 299 17.28 -24.80 1.11
CA THR A 299 16.47 -26.03 1.19
C THR A 299 14.99 -25.70 0.99
N LEU A 300 14.21 -26.69 0.57
CA LEU A 300 12.77 -26.54 0.40
C LEU A 300 12.08 -26.17 1.72
N VAL A 301 12.48 -26.77 2.85
CA VAL A 301 11.92 -26.43 4.16
C VAL A 301 12.17 -24.96 4.53
N GLU A 302 13.39 -24.44 4.33
CA GLU A 302 13.69 -23.02 4.57
C GLU A 302 12.85 -22.09 3.69
N ALA A 303 12.65 -22.47 2.42
CA ALA A 303 11.83 -21.70 1.50
C ALA A 303 10.34 -21.73 1.89
N LEU A 304 9.80 -22.89 2.31
CA LEU A 304 8.41 -23.00 2.76
C LEU A 304 8.17 -22.32 4.12
N LEU A 305 9.18 -22.21 4.98
CA LEU A 305 9.08 -21.46 6.23
C LEU A 305 8.99 -19.95 6.00
N HIS A 306 9.76 -19.40 5.07
CA HIS A 306 9.99 -17.95 4.99
C HIS A 306 9.52 -17.27 3.70
N ASP A 307 9.47 -17.99 2.59
CA ASP A 307 9.34 -17.37 1.27
C ASP A 307 7.96 -17.57 0.62
N PHE A 308 7.22 -18.60 1.00
CA PHE A 308 5.97 -18.99 0.33
C PHE A 308 4.78 -19.05 1.28
N ASP A 309 3.62 -18.60 0.84
CA ASP A 309 2.36 -18.83 1.55
C ASP A 309 1.91 -20.27 1.28
N ILE A 310 1.85 -21.06 2.35
CA ILE A 310 1.43 -22.46 2.32
C ILE A 310 0.04 -22.67 2.93
N THR A 311 -0.69 -21.59 3.19
CA THR A 311 -1.99 -21.62 3.87
C THR A 311 -3.12 -21.17 2.96
N THR A 312 -3.01 -20.02 2.31
CA THR A 312 -4.09 -19.46 1.49
C THR A 312 -4.47 -20.41 0.35
N LEU A 313 -5.78 -20.69 0.19
CA LEU A 313 -6.31 -21.42 -0.95
C LEU A 313 -7.35 -20.61 -1.69
N GLN A 314 -7.19 -20.52 -3.00
CA GLN A 314 -8.06 -19.74 -3.86
C GLN A 314 -8.17 -20.34 -5.26
N PRO A 315 -9.19 -19.98 -6.05
CA PRO A 315 -9.38 -20.53 -7.39
C PRO A 315 -8.13 -20.39 -8.28
N ALA A 316 -7.43 -19.24 -8.20
CA ALA A 316 -6.21 -19.01 -8.99
C ALA A 316 -5.03 -19.92 -8.57
N ILE A 317 -4.95 -20.30 -7.29
CA ILE A 317 -3.96 -21.28 -6.82
C ILE A 317 -4.34 -22.67 -7.33
N VAL A 318 -5.64 -23.00 -7.34
CA VAL A 318 -6.15 -24.26 -7.89
C VAL A 318 -5.87 -24.36 -9.40
N ASP A 319 -6.00 -23.27 -10.16
CA ASP A 319 -5.60 -23.20 -11.57
C ASP A 319 -4.13 -23.57 -11.77
N LYS A 320 -3.22 -22.90 -11.04
CA LYS A 320 -1.78 -23.16 -11.11
C LYS A 320 -1.42 -24.58 -10.68
N TYR A 321 -2.07 -25.05 -9.61
CA TYR A 321 -1.90 -26.41 -9.12
C TYR A 321 -2.27 -27.44 -10.18
N ASN A 322 -3.46 -27.30 -10.79
CA ASN A 322 -3.94 -28.27 -11.76
C ASN A 322 -3.20 -28.24 -13.10
N ALA A 323 -2.54 -27.13 -13.45
CA ALA A 323 -1.65 -27.06 -14.61
C ALA A 323 -0.51 -28.09 -14.52
N VAL A 324 -0.10 -28.49 -13.31
CA VAL A 324 0.92 -29.52 -13.07
C VAL A 324 0.28 -30.86 -12.67
N ALA A 325 -0.69 -30.83 -11.75
CA ALA A 325 -1.33 -32.05 -11.24
C ALA A 325 -2.17 -32.79 -12.29
N GLN A 326 -2.71 -32.05 -13.28
CA GLN A 326 -3.53 -32.58 -14.38
C GLN A 326 -4.65 -33.52 -13.90
N ASN A 327 -5.28 -33.18 -12.77
CA ASN A 327 -6.36 -33.96 -12.19
C ASN A 327 -7.67 -33.69 -12.94
N ALA A 328 -8.30 -34.74 -13.48
CA ALA A 328 -9.51 -34.61 -14.29
C ALA A 328 -10.72 -34.09 -13.50
N ALA A 329 -10.88 -34.47 -12.23
CA ALA A 329 -11.98 -33.98 -11.40
C ALA A 329 -11.78 -32.50 -11.04
N LEU A 330 -10.54 -32.10 -10.74
CA LEU A 330 -10.20 -30.71 -10.51
C LEU A 330 -10.36 -29.86 -11.78
N GLN A 331 -10.03 -30.42 -12.95
CA GLN A 331 -10.25 -29.75 -14.23
C GLN A 331 -11.74 -29.41 -14.45
N GLN A 332 -12.66 -30.33 -14.12
CA GLN A 332 -14.10 -30.07 -14.22
C GLN A 332 -14.56 -28.91 -13.32
N LEU A 333 -13.93 -28.72 -12.15
CA LEU A 333 -14.21 -27.59 -11.26
C LEU A 333 -13.65 -26.26 -11.79
N LEU A 334 -12.58 -26.31 -12.60
CA LEU A 334 -11.95 -25.13 -13.18
C LEU A 334 -12.60 -24.66 -14.48
N ASP A 335 -13.36 -25.54 -15.14
CA ASP A 335 -14.17 -25.19 -16.31
C ASP A 335 -15.25 -24.16 -15.93
N GLU A 336 -15.72 -23.37 -16.91
CA GLU A 336 -16.62 -22.24 -16.68
C GLU A 336 -17.88 -22.62 -15.87
N ALA A 337 -18.46 -23.80 -16.16
CA ALA A 337 -19.62 -24.32 -15.44
C ALA A 337 -19.31 -24.75 -13.99
N GLY A 338 -18.07 -25.13 -13.69
CA GLY A 338 -17.61 -25.59 -12.37
C GLY A 338 -17.14 -24.47 -11.44
N ARG A 339 -16.82 -23.29 -11.96
CA ARG A 339 -16.26 -22.16 -11.18
C ARG A 339 -17.07 -21.78 -9.93
N PRO A 340 -18.42 -21.74 -9.95
CA PRO A 340 -19.19 -21.46 -8.74
C PRO A 340 -19.01 -22.54 -7.67
N THR A 341 -18.96 -23.82 -8.08
CA THR A 341 -18.72 -24.94 -7.18
C THR A 341 -17.30 -24.90 -6.61
N LEU A 342 -16.31 -24.58 -7.44
CA LEU A 342 -14.94 -24.38 -6.97
C LEU A 342 -14.86 -23.27 -5.92
N LYS A 343 -15.50 -22.12 -6.18
CA LYS A 343 -15.54 -21.00 -5.24
C LYS A 343 -16.15 -21.39 -3.89
N ALA A 344 -17.23 -22.17 -3.90
CA ALA A 344 -17.83 -22.68 -2.67
C ALA A 344 -16.95 -23.73 -1.98
N TRP A 345 -16.21 -24.55 -2.73
CA TRP A 345 -15.33 -25.57 -2.15
C TRP A 345 -14.07 -24.97 -1.50
N VAL A 346 -13.46 -23.93 -2.09
CA VAL A 346 -12.28 -23.26 -1.50
C VAL A 346 -12.61 -22.47 -0.24
N ASP A 347 -13.87 -22.07 -0.03
CA ASP A 347 -14.28 -21.26 1.12
C ASP A 347 -13.96 -21.97 2.44
N GLY A 348 -13.20 -21.29 3.30
CA GLY A 348 -12.69 -21.83 4.56
C GLY A 348 -11.62 -22.92 4.43
N ARG A 349 -11.23 -23.38 3.24
CA ARG A 349 -10.14 -24.36 3.06
C ARG A 349 -8.78 -23.66 2.94
N GLN A 350 -7.72 -24.43 3.13
CA GLN A 350 -6.33 -24.03 2.93
C GLN A 350 -5.64 -24.96 1.93
N LEU A 351 -4.44 -24.59 1.50
CA LEU A 351 -3.66 -25.34 0.52
C LEU A 351 -3.55 -26.83 0.88
N ILE A 352 -3.38 -27.15 2.17
CA ILE A 352 -3.26 -28.54 2.62
C ILE A 352 -4.48 -29.40 2.26
N ASP A 353 -5.70 -28.82 2.29
CA ASP A 353 -6.91 -29.54 1.91
C ASP A 353 -6.90 -29.92 0.43
N LEU A 354 -6.40 -29.02 -0.44
CA LEU A 354 -6.22 -29.29 -1.87
C LEU A 354 -5.20 -30.41 -2.11
N LEU A 355 -4.07 -30.36 -1.40
CA LEU A 355 -2.99 -31.33 -1.55
C LEU A 355 -3.42 -32.74 -1.15
N GLU A 356 -4.20 -32.86 -0.08
CA GLU A 356 -4.68 -34.15 0.40
C GLU A 356 -5.85 -34.70 -0.42
N GLU A 357 -6.78 -33.85 -0.85
CA GLU A 357 -7.96 -34.28 -1.62
C GLU A 357 -7.59 -34.63 -3.08
N TYR A 358 -6.63 -33.91 -3.67
CA TYR A 358 -6.19 -34.09 -5.06
C TYR A 358 -4.69 -34.34 -5.17
N PRO A 359 -4.15 -35.45 -4.64
CA PRO A 359 -2.71 -35.66 -4.54
C PRO A 359 -2.02 -35.70 -5.91
N CYS A 360 -0.84 -35.09 -5.99
CA CYS A 360 0.00 -35.05 -7.19
C CYS A 360 1.40 -35.62 -6.86
N LYS A 361 1.86 -36.57 -7.67
CA LYS A 361 3.14 -37.29 -7.45
C LYS A 361 4.29 -36.80 -8.34
N THR A 362 4.03 -35.80 -9.19
CA THR A 362 4.99 -35.31 -10.19
C THR A 362 5.67 -34.01 -9.78
N TRP A 363 5.51 -33.59 -8.52
CA TRP A 363 6.12 -32.37 -8.02
C TRP A 363 7.65 -32.43 -8.04
N THR A 364 8.25 -31.33 -8.48
CA THR A 364 9.62 -30.94 -8.10
C THR A 364 9.50 -29.75 -7.15
N PRO A 365 10.56 -29.42 -6.38
CA PRO A 365 10.58 -28.21 -5.56
C PRO A 365 10.19 -26.95 -6.36
N GLU A 366 10.71 -26.80 -7.58
CA GLU A 366 10.48 -25.66 -8.45
C GLU A 366 9.04 -25.60 -8.98
N SER A 367 8.50 -26.72 -9.46
CA SER A 367 7.13 -26.73 -9.97
C SER A 367 6.11 -26.49 -8.86
N PHE A 368 6.34 -27.06 -7.67
CA PHE A 368 5.46 -26.87 -6.52
C PHE A 368 5.47 -25.41 -6.05
N THR A 369 6.66 -24.88 -5.77
CA THR A 369 6.78 -23.50 -5.30
C THR A 369 6.40 -22.45 -6.35
N GLY A 370 6.51 -22.77 -7.64
CA GLY A 370 6.00 -21.95 -8.74
C GLY A 370 4.46 -21.84 -8.79
N ALA A 371 3.75 -22.81 -8.19
CA ALA A 371 2.29 -22.73 -8.05
C ALA A 371 1.85 -21.89 -6.84
N LEU A 372 2.75 -21.68 -5.87
CA LEU A 372 2.48 -20.91 -4.65
C LEU A 372 2.62 -19.40 -4.88
N ARG A 373 2.08 -18.62 -3.94
CA ARG A 373 2.36 -17.18 -3.82
C ARG A 373 3.49 -16.95 -2.81
N LYS A 374 4.11 -15.78 -2.88
CA LYS A 374 5.09 -15.36 -1.86
C LYS A 374 4.40 -15.12 -0.52
N LEU A 375 5.10 -15.47 0.57
CA LEU A 375 4.65 -15.16 1.91
C LEU A 375 4.68 -13.64 2.10
N ALA A 376 3.52 -13.05 2.38
CA ALA A 376 3.38 -11.62 2.54
C ALA A 376 3.65 -11.19 3.99
N PRO A 377 4.29 -10.03 4.22
CA PRO A 377 4.29 -9.40 5.54
C PRO A 377 2.87 -9.07 6.01
N ARG A 378 2.68 -8.98 7.33
CA ARG A 378 1.42 -8.52 7.93
C ARG A 378 1.60 -7.13 8.53
N LEU A 379 0.72 -6.21 8.15
CA LEU A 379 0.66 -4.87 8.70
C LEU A 379 -0.20 -4.84 9.97
N TYR A 380 0.27 -4.13 10.99
CA TYR A 380 -0.44 -3.87 12.23
C TYR A 380 -0.41 -2.38 12.54
N SER A 381 -1.57 -1.77 12.83
CA SER A 381 -1.64 -0.37 13.26
C SER A 381 -0.87 -0.20 14.57
N ILE A 382 0.01 0.81 14.62
CA ILE A 382 0.87 1.04 15.77
C ILE A 382 0.04 1.56 16.95
N ALA A 383 0.29 1.00 18.13
CA ALA A 383 -0.43 1.25 19.37
C ALA A 383 0.31 2.13 20.39
N SER A 384 1.40 2.78 19.97
CA SER A 384 2.19 3.70 20.81
C SER A 384 2.53 5.02 20.12
N SER A 385 2.80 6.06 20.91
CA SER A 385 3.49 7.26 20.45
C SER A 385 5.00 7.14 20.68
N LEU A 386 5.80 7.44 19.65
CA LEU A 386 7.27 7.49 19.77
C LEU A 386 7.75 8.57 20.76
N ARG A 387 6.96 9.64 20.98
CA ARG A 387 7.27 10.66 21.99
C ARG A 387 7.06 10.16 23.43
N LYS A 388 6.18 9.18 23.59
CA LYS A 388 5.89 8.59 24.90
C LYS A 388 6.83 7.43 25.20
N HIS A 389 7.15 6.63 24.18
CA HIS A 389 7.98 5.43 24.26
C HIS A 389 9.15 5.57 23.29
N GLU A 390 10.21 6.23 23.76
CA GLU A 390 11.43 6.41 22.97
C GLU A 390 12.02 5.06 22.59
N ASP A 391 12.47 4.93 21.35
CA ASP A 391 13.06 3.72 20.80
C ASP A 391 12.19 2.45 20.92
N GLN A 392 10.86 2.59 20.98
CA GLN A 392 9.94 1.44 21.01
C GLN A 392 8.75 1.63 20.08
N VAL A 393 8.22 0.52 19.56
CA VAL A 393 6.95 0.47 18.81
C VAL A 393 6.07 -0.62 19.39
N HIS A 394 4.80 -0.28 19.66
CA HIS A 394 3.87 -1.18 20.33
C HIS A 394 2.78 -1.61 19.35
N LEU A 395 2.30 -2.85 19.48
CA LEU A 395 1.23 -3.41 18.65
C LEU A 395 0.11 -4.00 19.51
N THR A 396 -1.10 -4.05 18.96
CA THR A 396 -2.22 -4.80 19.53
C THR A 396 -2.68 -5.88 18.55
N VAL A 397 -2.43 -7.15 18.86
CA VAL A 397 -2.57 -8.26 17.92
C VAL A 397 -3.54 -9.31 18.44
N ALA A 398 -4.64 -9.55 17.73
CA ALA A 398 -5.51 -10.69 17.99
C ALA A 398 -4.99 -11.96 17.30
N ALA A 399 -4.79 -13.03 18.07
CA ALA A 399 -4.49 -14.35 17.54
C ALA A 399 -5.71 -14.86 16.75
N VAL A 400 -5.49 -15.24 15.49
CA VAL A 400 -6.55 -15.72 14.62
C VAL A 400 -6.59 -17.23 14.73
N ARG A 401 -7.65 -17.78 15.32
CA ARG A 401 -7.87 -19.21 15.49
C ARG A 401 -9.30 -19.56 15.13
N TYR A 402 -9.50 -20.60 14.33
CA TYR A 402 -10.83 -21.02 13.90
C TYR A 402 -10.82 -22.49 13.50
N HIS A 403 -11.98 -23.13 13.57
CA HIS A 403 -12.16 -24.51 13.13
C HIS A 403 -12.97 -24.54 11.84
N THR A 404 -12.48 -25.22 10.80
CA THR A 404 -13.23 -25.39 9.56
C THR A 404 -12.73 -26.59 8.75
N HIS A 405 -13.66 -27.26 8.09
CA HIS A 405 -13.45 -28.53 7.36
C HIS A 405 -12.74 -29.59 8.20
N GLY A 406 -13.09 -29.70 9.48
CA GLY A 406 -12.55 -30.71 10.40
C GLY A 406 -11.14 -30.43 10.91
N ARG A 407 -10.58 -29.24 10.65
CA ARG A 407 -9.23 -28.84 11.05
C ARG A 407 -9.26 -27.57 11.88
N ASP A 408 -8.41 -27.53 12.90
CA ASP A 408 -8.07 -26.29 13.59
C ASP A 408 -7.07 -25.50 12.73
N ARG A 409 -7.34 -24.20 12.58
CA ARG A 409 -6.59 -23.31 11.72
C ARG A 409 -6.15 -22.09 12.49
N THR A 410 -4.96 -21.61 12.12
CA THR A 410 -4.34 -20.45 12.75
C THR A 410 -3.91 -19.45 11.69
N GLY A 411 -4.01 -18.15 11.99
CA GLY A 411 -3.42 -17.11 11.16
C GLY A 411 -1.90 -17.17 11.27
N VAL A 412 -1.21 -17.12 10.12
CA VAL A 412 0.25 -17.26 10.04
C VAL A 412 0.95 -16.25 10.97
N CYS A 413 0.78 -14.95 10.74
CA CYS A 413 1.51 -13.94 11.50
C CYS A 413 1.01 -13.79 12.95
N SER A 414 -0.30 -13.83 13.18
CA SER A 414 -0.83 -13.59 14.52
C SER A 414 -0.54 -14.73 15.48
N CYS A 415 -0.58 -15.99 15.02
CA CYS A 415 -0.20 -17.13 15.85
C CYS A 415 1.31 -17.37 15.88
N TYR A 416 2.08 -16.94 14.87
CA TYR A 416 3.55 -16.83 15.00
C TYR A 416 3.92 -15.93 16.19
N LEU A 417 3.32 -14.74 16.28
CA LEU A 417 3.55 -13.81 17.39
C LEU A 417 3.01 -14.33 18.74
N ALA A 418 1.85 -14.99 18.74
CA ALA A 418 1.25 -15.52 19.96
C ALA A 418 2.01 -16.74 20.53
N ASP A 419 2.27 -17.73 19.69
CA ASP A 419 2.67 -19.09 20.09
C ASP A 419 4.19 -19.32 20.04
N GLU A 420 4.89 -18.68 19.09
CA GLU A 420 6.28 -19.04 18.76
C GLU A 420 7.29 -17.99 19.21
N VAL A 421 6.92 -16.71 19.15
CA VAL A 421 7.81 -15.59 19.49
C VAL A 421 7.67 -15.23 20.97
N ASN A 422 8.78 -15.13 21.69
CA ASN A 422 8.86 -14.75 23.10
C ASN A 422 9.68 -13.47 23.29
N ALA A 423 9.60 -12.89 24.50
CA ALA A 423 10.46 -11.75 24.84
C ALA A 423 11.95 -12.13 24.67
N GLY A 424 12.72 -11.26 24.01
CA GLY A 424 14.10 -11.49 23.59
C GLY A 424 14.25 -12.03 22.15
N ASP A 425 13.18 -12.51 21.51
CA ASP A 425 13.27 -13.07 20.16
C ASP A 425 13.31 -11.97 19.08
N PRO A 426 14.06 -12.18 17.98
CA PRO A 426 14.17 -11.23 16.89
C PRO A 426 12.98 -11.32 15.92
N LEU A 427 12.45 -10.16 15.53
CA LEU A 427 11.41 -9.98 14.54
C LEU A 427 11.92 -9.13 13.37
N LYS A 428 11.58 -9.54 12.15
CA LYS A 428 11.88 -8.77 10.93
C LYS A 428 10.75 -7.78 10.67
N VAL A 429 11.05 -6.49 10.76
CA VAL A 429 10.04 -5.43 10.72
C VAL A 429 10.40 -4.29 9.77
N TYR A 430 9.39 -3.57 9.27
CA TYR A 430 9.56 -2.32 8.54
C TYR A 430 8.35 -1.40 8.76
N PHE A 431 8.55 -0.08 8.66
CA PHE A 431 7.46 0.87 8.79
C PHE A 431 6.68 1.04 7.49
N HIS A 432 5.37 1.16 7.62
CA HIS A 432 4.46 1.51 6.57
C HIS A 432 3.75 2.82 6.93
N HIS A 433 4.25 3.92 6.37
CA HIS A 433 3.71 5.26 6.65
C HIS A 433 2.33 5.50 6.04
N ASN A 434 1.42 6.08 6.82
CA ASN A 434 0.04 6.38 6.43
C ASN A 434 -0.31 7.87 6.62
N ASN A 435 -0.07 8.68 5.60
CA ASN A 435 -0.39 10.12 5.61
C ASN A 435 -1.90 10.44 5.61
N ASN A 436 -2.76 9.42 5.54
CA ASN A 436 -4.22 9.55 5.50
C ASN A 436 -4.90 9.23 6.83
N PHE A 437 -4.14 8.83 7.84
CA PHE A 437 -4.63 8.55 9.19
C PHE A 437 -3.75 9.24 10.24
N ARG A 438 -4.07 10.51 10.54
CA ARG A 438 -3.27 11.39 11.41
C ARG A 438 -4.13 12.25 12.32
N LEU A 439 -3.61 12.53 13.50
CA LEU A 439 -4.13 13.57 14.39
C LEU A 439 -4.14 14.95 13.71
N PRO A 440 -5.05 15.86 14.08
CA PRO A 440 -4.98 17.25 13.63
C PRO A 440 -3.67 17.89 14.10
N ALA A 441 -3.14 18.80 13.27
CA ALA A 441 -1.97 19.58 13.62
C ALA A 441 -2.25 20.54 14.80
N ASP A 442 -3.47 21.11 14.85
CA ASP A 442 -3.91 21.95 15.96
C ASP A 442 -4.38 21.08 17.15
N ASP A 443 -3.66 21.23 18.27
CA ASP A 443 -3.86 20.51 19.51
C ASP A 443 -5.15 20.88 20.26
N ASN A 444 -5.88 21.91 19.82
CA ASN A 444 -7.15 22.32 20.40
C ASN A 444 -8.35 21.66 19.72
N ILE A 445 -8.16 21.07 18.53
CA ILE A 445 -9.25 20.44 17.79
C ILE A 445 -9.71 19.17 18.52
N PRO A 446 -11.03 18.99 18.73
CA PRO A 446 -11.57 17.76 19.32
C PRO A 446 -11.38 16.55 18.40
N VAL A 447 -11.23 15.37 18.99
CA VAL A 447 -11.16 14.10 18.25
C VAL A 447 -12.15 13.08 18.80
N ILE A 448 -12.81 12.36 17.89
CA ILE A 448 -13.69 11.24 18.19
C ILE A 448 -13.09 9.99 17.55
N MET A 449 -12.81 8.99 18.36
CA MET A 449 -12.09 7.77 18.01
C MET A 449 -13.03 6.57 18.18
N ILE A 450 -13.27 5.81 17.13
CA ILE A 450 -14.21 4.68 17.11
C ILE A 450 -13.45 3.41 16.73
N GLY A 451 -13.15 2.58 17.72
CA GLY A 451 -12.24 1.43 17.55
C GLY A 451 -12.63 0.24 18.42
N PRO A 452 -13.60 -0.58 18.03
CA PRO A 452 -13.91 -1.82 18.73
C PRO A 452 -12.82 -2.89 18.52
N GLY A 453 -12.61 -3.72 19.54
CA GLY A 453 -11.59 -4.78 19.54
C GLY A 453 -10.19 -4.23 19.28
N THR A 454 -9.44 -4.88 18.39
CA THR A 454 -8.09 -4.44 18.00
C THR A 454 -8.05 -3.10 17.28
N GLY A 455 -9.20 -2.59 16.81
CA GLY A 455 -9.31 -1.24 16.26
C GLY A 455 -8.96 -0.13 17.26
N ILE A 456 -8.80 -0.48 18.54
CA ILE A 456 -8.33 0.44 19.59
C ILE A 456 -6.85 0.82 19.43
N ALA A 457 -6.05 0.02 18.70
CA ALA A 457 -4.60 0.17 18.60
C ALA A 457 -4.14 1.61 18.28
N PRO A 458 -4.51 2.21 17.13
CA PRO A 458 -4.03 3.55 16.80
C PRO A 458 -4.58 4.63 17.75
N PHE A 459 -5.68 4.36 18.45
CA PHE A 459 -6.26 5.33 19.39
C PHE A 459 -5.51 5.40 20.71
N ARG A 460 -4.89 4.29 21.14
CA ARG A 460 -3.89 4.32 22.22
C ARG A 460 -2.73 5.24 21.84
N ALA A 461 -2.16 5.06 20.65
CA ALA A 461 -1.09 5.91 20.13
C ALA A 461 -1.50 7.39 20.04
N PHE A 462 -2.73 7.68 19.59
CA PHE A 462 -3.25 9.04 19.49
C PHE A 462 -3.37 9.73 20.85
N VAL A 463 -3.89 9.04 21.85
CA VAL A 463 -4.07 9.61 23.19
C VAL A 463 -2.72 9.81 23.87
N GLU A 464 -1.78 8.87 23.73
CA GLU A 464 -0.40 9.05 24.20
C GLU A 464 0.30 10.25 23.54
N GLU A 465 0.17 10.41 22.23
CA GLU A 465 0.76 11.54 21.50
C GLU A 465 0.16 12.88 21.95
N ARG A 466 -1.16 12.93 22.14
CA ARG A 466 -1.85 14.12 22.64
C ARG A 466 -1.43 14.45 24.07
N ALA A 467 -1.20 13.43 24.91
CA ALA A 467 -0.62 13.62 26.24
C ALA A 467 0.79 14.22 26.15
N ALA A 468 1.66 13.63 25.34
CA ALA A 468 3.05 14.06 25.16
C ALA A 468 3.15 15.48 24.59
N ARG A 469 2.22 15.88 23.72
CA ARG A 469 2.10 17.24 23.17
C ARG A 469 1.42 18.23 24.10
N SER A 470 0.91 17.78 25.26
CA SER A 470 0.08 18.59 26.16
C SER A 470 -1.16 19.18 25.48
N ALA A 471 -1.75 18.44 24.55
CA ALA A 471 -2.90 18.87 23.77
C ALA A 471 -4.12 19.19 24.65
N LYS A 472 -4.94 20.16 24.23
CA LYS A 472 -6.07 20.68 25.03
C LYS A 472 -7.44 20.38 24.44
N GLY A 473 -7.49 19.97 23.18
CA GLY A 473 -8.73 19.57 22.52
C GLY A 473 -9.30 18.30 23.15
N LYS A 474 -10.62 18.21 23.18
CA LYS A 474 -11.34 17.08 23.78
C LYS A 474 -11.03 15.76 23.07
N ASN A 475 -11.06 14.67 23.81
CA ASN A 475 -10.85 13.31 23.30
C ASN A 475 -12.05 12.43 23.66
N TRP A 476 -12.65 11.76 22.68
CA TRP A 476 -13.72 10.79 22.92
C TRP A 476 -13.36 9.45 22.32
N LEU A 477 -13.34 8.39 23.14
CA LEU A 477 -13.19 7.01 22.67
C LEU A 477 -14.53 6.26 22.70
N PHE A 478 -14.89 5.66 21.57
CA PHE A 478 -15.89 4.60 21.46
C PHE A 478 -15.17 3.27 21.33
N PHE A 479 -15.29 2.44 22.36
CA PHE A 479 -14.73 1.10 22.39
C PHE A 479 -15.83 0.06 22.52
N GLY A 480 -15.62 -1.13 21.96
CA GLY A 480 -16.50 -2.25 22.18
C GLY A 480 -15.83 -3.59 21.94
N ASP A 481 -16.27 -4.60 22.69
CA ASP A 481 -15.81 -5.98 22.54
C ASP A 481 -16.92 -6.96 22.99
N GLN A 482 -16.56 -8.20 23.31
CA GLN A 482 -17.53 -9.21 23.73
C GLN A 482 -17.99 -8.99 25.17
N HIS A 483 -17.06 -8.99 26.14
CA HIS A 483 -17.36 -8.90 27.57
C HIS A 483 -16.56 -7.82 28.28
N PHE A 484 -17.18 -7.07 29.19
CA PHE A 484 -16.51 -6.05 30.00
C PHE A 484 -15.37 -6.63 30.84
N SER A 485 -15.64 -7.75 31.53
CA SER A 485 -14.70 -8.32 32.51
C SER A 485 -13.46 -8.96 31.90
N TYR A 486 -13.48 -9.32 30.61
CA TYR A 486 -12.41 -10.12 30.00
C TYR A 486 -11.84 -9.51 28.72
N ASP A 487 -12.57 -8.62 28.04
CA ASP A 487 -12.20 -8.13 26.71
C ASP A 487 -12.05 -6.62 26.66
N PHE A 488 -12.07 -5.94 27.81
CA PHE A 488 -11.82 -4.50 27.87
C PHE A 488 -10.32 -4.20 27.78
N LEU A 489 -9.82 -4.18 26.54
CA LEU A 489 -8.42 -3.95 26.22
C LEU A 489 -7.92 -2.62 26.79
N TYR A 490 -6.77 -2.66 27.49
CA TYR A 490 -6.15 -1.50 28.14
C TYR A 490 -7.07 -0.77 29.15
N GLN A 491 -7.97 -1.50 29.81
CA GLN A 491 -8.98 -0.94 30.72
C GLN A 491 -8.42 0.09 31.71
N LEU A 492 -7.33 -0.25 32.41
CA LEU A 492 -6.76 0.63 33.43
C LEU A 492 -6.25 1.94 32.81
N GLU A 493 -5.54 1.87 31.69
CA GLU A 493 -5.04 3.07 30.99
C GLU A 493 -6.20 4.00 30.59
N TRP A 494 -7.30 3.47 30.07
CA TRP A 494 -8.45 4.29 29.67
C TRP A 494 -9.16 4.95 30.84
N LEU A 495 -9.27 4.24 31.97
CA LEU A 495 -9.86 4.79 33.19
C LEU A 495 -8.96 5.88 33.77
N ASP A 496 -7.64 5.68 33.76
CA ASP A 496 -6.68 6.69 34.21
C ASP A 496 -6.72 7.94 33.32
N TYR A 497 -6.81 7.79 31.99
CA TYR A 497 -6.95 8.93 31.08
C TYR A 497 -8.27 9.67 31.27
N LEU A 498 -9.35 8.97 31.60
CA LEU A 498 -10.65 9.57 31.90
C LEU A 498 -10.60 10.36 33.21
N GLU A 499 -10.01 9.79 34.27
CA GLU A 499 -9.84 10.45 35.56
C GLU A 499 -8.93 11.68 35.45
N SER A 500 -7.85 11.61 34.67
CA SER A 500 -6.94 12.74 34.46
C SER A 500 -7.54 13.85 33.58
N GLY A 501 -8.70 13.61 32.96
CA GLY A 501 -9.34 14.51 32.01
C GLY A 501 -8.64 14.58 30.64
N LEU A 502 -7.65 13.71 30.38
CA LEU A 502 -7.03 13.60 29.06
C LEU A 502 -8.05 13.00 28.08
N LEU A 503 -8.71 11.91 28.48
CA LEU A 503 -9.90 11.41 27.80
C LEU A 503 -11.11 12.16 28.36
N THR A 504 -11.84 12.86 27.51
CA THR A 504 -13.02 13.64 27.93
C THR A 504 -14.24 12.74 28.08
N GLU A 505 -14.40 11.77 27.18
CA GLU A 505 -15.56 10.88 27.13
C GLU A 505 -15.13 9.47 26.74
N LEU A 506 -15.79 8.48 27.34
CA LEU A 506 -15.58 7.06 27.07
C LEU A 506 -16.93 6.36 26.90
N SER A 507 -17.19 5.86 25.69
CA SER A 507 -18.42 5.14 25.32
C SER A 507 -18.10 3.66 25.10
N LEU A 508 -18.68 2.79 25.92
CA LEU A 508 -18.39 1.35 25.90
C LEU A 508 -19.56 0.50 25.38
N ALA A 509 -19.27 -0.48 24.54
CA ALA A 509 -20.24 -1.41 23.98
C ALA A 509 -19.79 -2.88 24.12
N PHE A 510 -20.44 -3.64 25.01
CA PHE A 510 -20.17 -5.06 25.19
C PHE A 510 -21.28 -5.91 24.60
N SER A 511 -20.94 -6.72 23.61
CA SER A 511 -21.93 -7.42 22.79
C SER A 511 -22.46 -8.70 23.42
N ARG A 512 -21.92 -9.16 24.55
CA ARG A 512 -22.24 -10.46 25.15
C ARG A 512 -22.53 -10.43 26.65
N ASP A 513 -22.53 -9.26 27.30
CA ASP A 513 -22.86 -9.12 28.72
C ASP A 513 -24.36 -9.12 29.02
N GLN A 514 -25.17 -8.99 27.97
CA GLN A 514 -26.62 -9.03 28.03
C GLN A 514 -27.18 -9.82 26.83
N LYS A 515 -28.48 -10.11 26.87
CA LYS A 515 -29.19 -10.84 25.81
C LYS A 515 -29.10 -10.12 24.46
N GLU A 516 -29.23 -8.79 24.48
CA GLU A 516 -29.30 -7.95 23.30
C GLU A 516 -27.89 -7.51 22.86
N LYS A 517 -27.61 -7.55 21.56
CA LYS A 517 -26.29 -7.15 21.05
C LYS A 517 -26.13 -5.62 21.11
N ILE A 518 -25.18 -5.15 21.91
CA ILE A 518 -24.78 -3.74 21.96
C ILE A 518 -23.44 -3.58 21.26
N TYR A 519 -23.41 -2.76 20.22
CA TYR A 519 -22.22 -2.42 19.45
C TYR A 519 -21.98 -0.91 19.44
N VAL A 520 -20.83 -0.47 18.94
CA VAL A 520 -20.43 0.95 18.95
C VAL A 520 -21.40 1.85 18.17
N GLN A 521 -22.00 1.37 17.08
CA GLN A 521 -23.02 2.11 16.33
C GLN A 521 -24.26 2.42 17.17
N HIS A 522 -24.65 1.54 18.11
CA HIS A 522 -25.75 1.81 19.02
C HIS A 522 -25.39 2.95 19.99
N ARG A 523 -24.15 2.96 20.52
CA ARG A 523 -23.65 4.05 21.36
C ARG A 523 -23.52 5.38 20.61
N ILE A 524 -23.17 5.33 19.33
CA ILE A 524 -23.14 6.52 18.46
C ILE A 524 -24.53 7.14 18.35
N LEU A 525 -25.55 6.32 18.07
CA LEU A 525 -26.94 6.79 17.97
C LEU A 525 -27.44 7.35 19.32
N GLU A 526 -27.15 6.67 20.44
CA GLU A 526 -27.52 7.14 21.79
C GLU A 526 -26.91 8.50 22.14
N ARG A 527 -25.67 8.76 21.68
CA ARG A 527 -24.94 10.01 21.94
C ARG A 527 -24.98 10.98 20.75
N GLY A 528 -25.93 10.80 19.84
CA GLY A 528 -25.96 11.49 18.54
C GLY A 528 -25.91 13.01 18.62
N GLU A 529 -26.64 13.63 19.55
CA GLU A 529 -26.67 15.09 19.72
C GLU A 529 -25.29 15.66 20.04
N GLU A 530 -24.56 15.02 20.96
CA GLU A 530 -23.23 15.46 21.37
C GLU A 530 -22.19 15.23 20.27
N ILE A 531 -22.27 14.11 19.56
CA ILE A 531 -21.42 13.80 18.41
C ILE A 531 -21.63 14.85 17.32
N TYR A 532 -22.90 15.17 16.99
CA TYR A 532 -23.21 16.21 16.01
C TYR A 532 -22.69 17.58 16.44
N ARG A 533 -22.85 17.96 17.72
CA ARG A 533 -22.26 19.19 18.25
C ARG A 533 -20.73 19.24 18.08
N TRP A 534 -20.02 18.15 18.40
CA TRP A 534 -18.56 18.10 18.22
C TRP A 534 -18.17 18.19 16.73
N MET A 535 -18.96 17.60 15.82
CA MET A 535 -18.77 17.77 14.38
C MET A 535 -18.91 19.23 13.96
N GLU A 536 -19.88 19.97 14.49
CA GLU A 536 -20.02 21.41 14.24
C GLU A 536 -18.89 22.23 14.90
N GLU A 537 -18.32 21.78 16.02
CA GLU A 537 -17.12 22.36 16.66
C GLU A 537 -15.81 22.11 15.89
N GLY A 538 -15.85 21.41 14.74
CA GLY A 538 -14.67 21.15 13.94
C GLY A 538 -13.97 19.81 14.23
N ALA A 539 -14.58 18.92 15.02
CA ALA A 539 -13.96 17.66 15.41
C ALA A 539 -13.50 16.80 14.22
N HIS A 540 -12.43 16.04 14.45
CA HIS A 540 -11.98 14.98 13.57
C HIS A 540 -12.53 13.62 14.06
N LEU A 541 -13.12 12.85 13.16
CA LEU A 541 -13.59 11.48 13.39
C LEU A 541 -12.62 10.47 12.80
N TYR A 542 -12.38 9.42 13.57
CA TYR A 542 -11.54 8.30 13.19
C TYR A 542 -12.25 6.98 13.43
N VAL A 543 -12.18 6.07 12.46
CA VAL A 543 -12.73 4.71 12.59
C VAL A 543 -11.64 3.70 12.29
N CYS A 544 -11.44 2.72 13.17
CA CYS A 544 -10.47 1.64 12.97
C CYS A 544 -11.05 0.27 13.34
N GLY A 545 -10.72 -0.77 12.57
CA GLY A 545 -11.16 -2.16 12.80
C GLY A 545 -11.76 -2.84 11.56
N ASP A 546 -12.74 -3.73 11.77
CA ASP A 546 -13.37 -4.56 10.72
C ASP A 546 -13.97 -3.72 9.57
N ALA A 547 -13.40 -3.88 8.37
CA ALA A 547 -13.87 -3.18 7.16
C ALA A 547 -15.18 -3.75 6.60
N SER A 548 -15.41 -5.05 6.77
CA SER A 548 -16.49 -5.79 6.12
C SER A 548 -17.89 -5.43 6.65
N ARG A 549 -18.00 -5.20 7.96
CA ARG A 549 -19.27 -4.99 8.68
C ARG A 549 -19.22 -3.71 9.53
N MET A 550 -18.29 -3.63 10.47
CA MET A 550 -18.29 -2.57 11.49
C MET A 550 -18.17 -1.17 10.86
N ALA A 551 -17.24 -1.00 9.91
CA ALA A 551 -17.05 0.28 9.24
C ALA A 551 -18.31 0.78 8.49
N LYS A 552 -19.09 -0.14 7.91
CA LYS A 552 -20.34 0.16 7.19
C LYS A 552 -21.43 0.59 8.17
N ASP A 553 -21.60 -0.15 9.27
CA ASP A 553 -22.60 0.14 10.30
C ASP A 553 -22.31 1.48 11.01
N VAL A 554 -21.04 1.76 11.32
CA VAL A 554 -20.63 3.05 11.91
C VAL A 554 -20.87 4.19 10.94
N GLN A 555 -20.53 4.03 9.66
CA GLN A 555 -20.80 5.06 8.65
C GLN A 555 -22.30 5.35 8.55
N GLN A 556 -23.15 4.32 8.55
CA GLN A 556 -24.60 4.51 8.54
C GLN A 556 -25.08 5.25 9.78
N ALA A 557 -24.64 4.84 10.98
CA ALA A 557 -25.01 5.52 12.22
C ALA A 557 -24.59 6.99 12.26
N LEU A 558 -23.42 7.35 11.71
CA LEU A 558 -22.99 8.74 11.59
C LEU A 558 -23.89 9.53 10.63
N MET A 559 -24.28 8.95 9.49
CA MET A 559 -25.24 9.59 8.58
C MET A 559 -26.61 9.79 9.24
N ASP A 560 -27.08 8.82 10.03
CA ASP A 560 -28.33 8.92 10.78
C ASP A 560 -28.25 10.03 11.85
N VAL A 561 -27.13 10.12 12.58
CA VAL A 561 -26.87 11.21 13.53
C VAL A 561 -26.91 12.58 12.85
N ILE A 562 -26.27 12.72 11.68
CA ILE A 562 -26.26 13.97 10.91
C ILE A 562 -27.67 14.32 10.42
N ALA A 563 -28.44 13.33 9.95
CA ALA A 563 -29.81 13.55 9.48
C ALA A 563 -30.72 14.03 10.62
N VAL A 564 -30.70 13.31 11.75
CA VAL A 564 -31.57 13.60 12.90
C VAL A 564 -31.19 14.91 13.60
N HIS A 565 -29.92 15.09 13.97
CA HIS A 565 -29.49 16.23 14.79
C HIS A 565 -29.12 17.46 13.96
N GLY A 566 -28.79 17.29 12.68
CA GLY A 566 -28.54 18.38 11.74
C GLY A 566 -29.76 18.81 10.94
N GLY A 567 -30.90 18.13 11.09
CA GLY A 567 -32.13 18.38 10.31
C GLY A 567 -31.92 18.22 8.81
N LYS A 568 -31.08 17.26 8.39
CA LYS A 568 -30.66 17.04 7.01
C LYS A 568 -31.40 15.87 6.36
N SER A 569 -31.63 15.94 5.06
CA SER A 569 -32.08 14.76 4.31
C SER A 569 -31.00 13.67 4.29
N PRO A 570 -31.33 12.41 3.96
CA PRO A 570 -30.33 11.34 3.79
C PRO A 570 -29.23 11.70 2.78
N GLU A 571 -29.58 12.35 1.68
CA GLU A 571 -28.64 12.78 0.64
C GLU A 571 -27.71 13.88 1.15
N GLU A 572 -28.26 14.84 1.91
CA GLU A 572 -27.49 15.91 2.55
C GLU A 572 -26.56 15.37 3.64
N ALA A 573 -26.99 14.37 4.41
CA ALA A 573 -26.17 13.70 5.41
C ALA A 573 -24.99 12.94 4.77
N LYS A 574 -25.25 12.21 3.67
CA LYS A 574 -24.18 11.59 2.86
C LYS A 574 -23.20 12.65 2.35
N ALA A 575 -23.71 13.74 1.76
CA ALA A 575 -22.88 14.82 1.22
C ALA A 575 -22.04 15.52 2.32
N TYR A 576 -22.61 15.68 3.52
CA TYR A 576 -21.90 16.24 4.67
C TYR A 576 -20.73 15.35 5.10
N LEU A 577 -20.97 14.04 5.24
CA LEU A 577 -19.93 13.10 5.63
C LEU A 577 -18.83 12.99 4.57
N GLU A 578 -19.19 13.04 3.28
CA GLU A 578 -18.23 13.15 2.17
C GLU A 578 -17.41 14.44 2.21
N ALA A 579 -18.01 15.58 2.58
CA ALA A 579 -17.27 16.82 2.78
C ALA A 579 -16.28 16.72 3.95
N MET A 580 -16.64 16.04 5.04
CA MET A 580 -15.72 15.74 6.14
C MET A 580 -14.55 14.86 5.68
N ARG A 581 -14.80 13.84 4.84
CA ARG A 581 -13.73 13.02 4.25
C ARG A 581 -12.77 13.84 3.42
N LYS A 582 -13.29 14.67 2.51
CA LYS A 582 -12.48 15.54 1.63
C LYS A 582 -11.64 16.54 2.43
N SER A 583 -12.16 17.03 3.55
CA SER A 583 -11.44 17.93 4.46
C SER A 583 -10.54 17.21 5.47
N LYS A 584 -10.35 15.88 5.35
CA LYS A 584 -9.58 15.04 6.29
C LYS A 584 -10.08 15.07 7.74
N ARG A 585 -11.37 15.40 7.93
CA ARG A 585 -12.05 15.39 9.24
C ARG A 585 -12.79 14.09 9.51
N TYR A 586 -12.91 13.19 8.54
CA TYR A 586 -13.35 11.82 8.74
C TYR A 586 -12.36 10.87 8.06
N GLN A 587 -11.62 10.10 8.85
CA GLN A 587 -10.53 9.23 8.43
C GLN A 587 -10.78 7.78 8.88
N ARG A 588 -10.34 6.80 8.10
CA ARG A 588 -10.54 5.38 8.41
C ARG A 588 -9.24 4.59 8.27
N ASP A 589 -9.04 3.63 9.16
CA ASP A 589 -7.98 2.63 9.11
C ASP A 589 -8.61 1.26 9.34
N VAL A 590 -9.21 0.72 8.29
CA VAL A 590 -10.06 -0.49 8.35
C VAL A 590 -9.48 -1.60 7.48
N TYR A 591 -9.59 -2.84 7.96
CA TYR A 591 -8.95 -4.01 7.37
C TYR A 591 -9.79 -5.28 7.44
#